data_AF-A0A4Y7KYR6-F1
#
_entry.id   AF-A0A4Y7KYR6-F1
#
_cell.length_a   1.000
_cell.length_b   1.000
_cell.length_c   1.000
_cell.angle_alpha   90.00
_cell.angle_beta   90.00
_cell.angle_gamma   90.00
#
_symmetry.space_group_name_H-M   'P 1'
#
loop_
_entity.id
_entity.type
_entity.pdbx_description
1 polymer ?
#
loop_
_entity_poly.entity_id
_entity_poly.type
_entity_poly.pdbx_seq_one_letter_code
_entity_poly.pdbx_strand_id
1 'polypeptide(L)'
;MGKEIGMIVGVIASILLLNNVIISSEGLTKEEQKLIYVAAKVLCQDCNGDWINGAKPIEGSSVSILCMDDANKKVVYRGSNKTNKKGEFGIILNQKSINGKDIIKPELCTVKLESSPNPDCYIPTDFGGGRLGVKLNSVRPSFDQLRPNVTKYRLGPFSYTTPLCDEIDTS
;
A
#
# COMPACT_ATOMS: atom_id res chain seq x y z
N MET A 1 68.69 -8.27 54.94
CA MET A 1 69.88 -9.15 54.99
C MET A 1 69.36 -10.55 54.66
N GLY A 2 69.67 -11.07 53.47
CA GLY A 2 68.86 -12.10 52.78
C GLY A 2 67.49 -11.56 52.33
N LYS A 3 66.74 -12.19 51.41
CA LYS A 3 67.00 -13.26 50.40
C LYS A 3 65.74 -13.29 49.48
N GLU A 4 65.69 -13.79 48.25
CA GLU A 4 66.66 -14.43 47.33
C GLU A 4 67.12 -13.40 46.24
N ILE A 5 67.51 -13.58 44.96
CA ILE A 5 67.51 -14.62 43.89
C ILE A 5 66.09 -15.01 43.37
N GLY A 6 65.78 -15.25 42.09
CA GLY A 6 66.45 -15.12 40.79
C GLY A 6 65.68 -15.94 39.71
N MET A 7 66.00 -15.80 38.41
CA MET A 7 65.24 -16.38 37.27
C MET A 7 63.81 -15.79 37.09
N ILE A 8 63.20 -15.69 35.90
CA ILE A 8 63.53 -16.22 34.56
C ILE A 8 63.65 -15.06 33.54
N VAL A 9 64.56 -15.18 32.57
CA VAL A 9 64.64 -14.30 31.39
C VAL A 9 63.59 -14.71 30.36
N GLY A 10 62.70 -13.79 29.98
CA GLY A 10 61.64 -14.05 28.99
C GLY A 10 61.32 -12.80 28.16
N VAL A 11 61.99 -12.65 27.01
CA VAL A 11 61.81 -11.49 26.12
C VAL A 11 60.51 -11.61 25.33
N ILE A 12 59.60 -10.65 25.51
CA ILE A 12 58.81 -10.10 24.39
C ILE A 12 58.83 -8.57 24.51
N ALA A 13 59.72 -7.93 23.77
CA ALA A 13 59.61 -6.52 23.46
C ALA A 13 58.69 -6.34 22.24
N SER A 14 58.07 -5.17 22.11
CA SER A 14 57.18 -4.77 20.99
C SER A 14 55.78 -5.39 21.01
N ILE A 15 54.77 -4.53 21.17
CA ILE A 15 53.78 -4.21 20.12
C ILE A 15 53.24 -2.81 20.46
N LEU A 16 53.84 -1.79 19.83
CA LEU A 16 53.31 -0.42 19.78
C LEU A 16 52.61 -0.24 18.43
N LEU A 17 51.46 -0.91 18.28
CA LEU A 17 50.53 -0.69 17.18
C LEU A 17 49.15 -0.42 17.78
N LEU A 18 48.91 0.84 18.15
CA LEU A 18 47.57 1.37 18.38
C LEU A 18 46.86 1.37 17.01
N ASN A 19 46.18 0.26 16.71
CA ASN A 19 45.29 0.19 15.57
C ASN A 19 44.18 1.23 15.77
N ASN A 20 44.29 2.35 15.07
CA ASN A 20 43.17 3.25 14.82
C ASN A 20 42.16 2.48 13.97
N VAL A 21 41.32 1.69 14.63
CA VAL A 21 40.13 1.09 14.04
C VAL A 21 39.17 2.24 13.77
N ILE A 22 39.34 2.88 12.63
CA ILE A 22 38.30 3.69 12.01
C ILE A 22 37.18 2.69 11.71
N ILE A 23 36.22 2.61 12.64
CA ILE A 23 34.95 1.94 12.38
C ILE A 23 34.25 2.83 11.38
N SER A 24 34.56 2.61 10.09
CA SER A 24 33.71 3.02 8.99
C SER A 24 32.39 2.31 9.20
N SER A 25 31.48 2.96 9.93
CA SER A 25 30.08 2.63 9.86
C SER A 25 29.67 2.93 8.43
N GLU A 26 29.71 1.91 7.58
CA GLU A 26 28.93 1.88 6.35
C GLU A 26 27.48 2.07 6.78
N GLY A 27 27.06 3.33 6.79
CA GLY A 27 25.70 3.72 7.05
C GLY A 27 24.88 3.16 5.90
N LEU A 28 24.43 1.91 6.06
CA LEU A 28 23.58 1.23 5.09
C LEU A 28 22.35 2.10 4.90
N THR A 29 22.37 2.91 3.84
CA THR A 29 21.28 3.77 3.43
C THR A 29 20.13 2.88 3.01
N LYS A 30 19.34 2.42 3.99
CA LYS A 30 17.99 1.98 3.76
C LYS A 30 17.27 3.16 3.12
N GLU A 31 17.14 3.12 1.81
CA GLU A 31 16.12 3.93 1.14
C GLU A 31 14.80 3.62 1.85
N GLU A 32 14.23 4.62 2.51
CA GLU A 32 12.96 4.45 3.22
C GLU A 32 11.90 4.11 2.19
N GLN A 33 11.50 2.84 2.14
CA GLN A 33 10.59 2.34 1.11
C GLN A 33 9.31 3.16 1.15
N LYS A 34 9.12 3.96 0.10
CA LYS A 34 7.99 4.86 -0.08
C LYS A 34 6.77 4.00 -0.41
N LEU A 35 5.75 4.07 0.42
CA LEU A 35 4.55 3.25 0.33
C LEU A 35 3.35 4.10 -0.07
N ILE A 36 2.55 3.58 -1.01
CA ILE A 36 1.25 4.15 -1.36
C ILE A 36 0.20 3.20 -0.77
N TYR A 37 -0.61 3.69 0.16
CA TYR A 37 -1.72 2.94 0.74
C TYR A 37 -3.04 3.47 0.18
N VAL A 38 -3.82 2.58 -0.45
CA VAL A 38 -5.11 2.91 -1.08
C VAL A 38 -6.21 2.11 -0.40
N ALA A 39 -7.24 2.79 0.11
CA ALA A 39 -8.32 2.13 0.84
C ALA A 39 -9.69 2.76 0.59
N ALA A 40 -10.73 1.93 0.60
CA ALA A 40 -12.13 2.32 0.60
C ALA A 40 -12.99 1.22 1.23
N LYS A 41 -14.32 1.36 1.14
CA LYS A 41 -15.28 0.29 1.42
C LYS A 41 -15.95 -0.19 0.15
N VAL A 42 -16.40 -1.45 0.15
CA VAL A 42 -17.39 -1.97 -0.80
C VAL A 42 -18.66 -2.32 -0.03
N LEU A 43 -19.78 -1.77 -0.49
CA LEU A 43 -21.11 -1.94 0.09
C LEU A 43 -22.05 -2.63 -0.92
N CYS A 44 -23.12 -3.22 -0.40
CA CYS A 44 -24.30 -3.59 -1.15
C CYS A 44 -25.34 -2.49 -0.96
N GLN A 45 -25.94 -2.00 -2.05
CA GLN A 45 -27.08 -1.09 -2.03
C GLN A 45 -28.35 -1.85 -2.40
N ASP A 46 -29.35 -1.77 -1.53
CA ASP A 46 -30.72 -2.22 -1.83
C ASP A 46 -31.52 -1.03 -2.39
N CYS A 47 -32.39 -1.24 -3.39
CA CYS A 47 -33.11 -0.15 -4.06
C CYS A 47 -34.27 0.49 -3.28
N ASN A 48 -34.44 0.16 -2.00
CA ASN A 48 -35.56 0.60 -1.16
C ASN A 48 -35.41 2.06 -0.65
N GLY A 49 -34.85 2.96 -1.45
CA GLY A 49 -34.76 4.41 -1.23
C GLY A 49 -33.75 4.89 -0.18
N ASP A 50 -33.48 4.14 0.89
CA ASP A 50 -32.50 4.54 1.92
C ASP A 50 -31.06 4.14 1.54
N TRP A 51 -30.50 4.86 0.57
CA TRP A 51 -29.14 4.68 0.08
C TRP A 51 -28.03 5.01 1.10
N ILE A 52 -28.38 5.60 2.25
CA ILE A 52 -27.42 6.06 3.26
C ILE A 52 -27.35 5.08 4.44
N ASN A 53 -28.50 4.62 4.95
CA ASN A 53 -28.56 3.75 6.13
C ASN A 53 -28.71 2.26 5.76
N GLY A 54 -29.25 1.94 4.58
CA GLY A 54 -29.46 0.55 4.14
C GLY A 54 -28.20 -0.18 3.65
N ALA A 55 -27.10 0.53 3.39
CA ALA A 55 -25.96 0.01 2.66
C ALA A 55 -25.08 -0.96 3.51
N LYS A 56 -25.17 -2.26 3.21
CA LYS A 56 -24.50 -3.33 3.98
C LYS A 56 -23.06 -3.56 3.50
N PRO A 57 -22.07 -3.79 4.37
CA PRO A 57 -20.72 -4.15 3.94
C PRO A 57 -20.67 -5.53 3.26
N ILE A 58 -19.91 -5.66 2.16
CA ILE A 58 -19.67 -6.96 1.51
C ILE A 58 -18.27 -7.47 1.88
N GLU A 59 -18.18 -8.66 2.48
CA GLU A 59 -16.91 -9.37 2.69
C GLU A 59 -16.49 -10.10 1.40
N GLY A 60 -15.20 -10.11 1.08
CA GLY A 60 -14.62 -10.90 -0.01
C GLY A 60 -14.71 -10.30 -1.42
N SER A 61 -15.31 -9.12 -1.62
CA SER A 61 -15.34 -8.40 -2.90
C SER A 61 -13.92 -8.06 -3.35
N SER A 62 -13.56 -8.39 -4.60
CA SER A 62 -12.27 -8.02 -5.19
C SER A 62 -12.33 -6.59 -5.70
N VAL A 63 -11.34 -5.79 -5.31
CA VAL A 63 -11.09 -4.44 -5.84
C VAL A 63 -9.70 -4.42 -6.45
N SER A 64 -9.63 -3.95 -7.69
CA SER A 64 -8.41 -3.90 -8.50
C SER A 64 -7.82 -2.50 -8.56
N ILE A 65 -6.49 -2.42 -8.71
CA ILE A 65 -5.75 -1.22 -9.06
C ILE A 65 -4.86 -1.49 -10.27
N LEU A 66 -4.82 -0.52 -11.19
CA LEU A 66 -4.03 -0.56 -12.41
C LEU A 66 -3.27 0.76 -12.54
N CYS A 67 -1.94 0.71 -12.61
CA CYS A 67 -1.08 1.89 -12.80
C CYS A 67 -0.37 1.84 -14.14
N MET A 68 -0.30 2.98 -14.82
CA MET A 68 0.26 3.13 -16.17
C MET A 68 1.58 3.92 -16.15
N ASP A 69 2.41 3.80 -17.18
CA ASP A 69 3.54 4.72 -17.41
C ASP A 69 3.07 6.04 -18.05
N ASP A 70 3.91 7.08 -17.96
CA ASP A 70 3.61 8.40 -18.53
C ASP A 70 3.77 8.43 -20.06
N ALA A 71 4.71 7.65 -20.60
CA ALA A 71 5.12 7.76 -22.00
C ALA A 71 4.38 6.85 -22.98
N ASN A 72 4.12 5.58 -22.62
CA ASN A 72 3.65 4.56 -23.57
C ASN A 72 2.20 4.08 -23.34
N LYS A 73 1.54 4.51 -22.25
CA LYS A 73 0.28 3.92 -21.76
C LYS A 73 0.38 2.40 -21.56
N LYS A 74 1.54 1.93 -21.10
CA LYS A 74 1.79 0.53 -20.69
C LYS A 74 1.46 0.36 -19.20
N VAL A 75 0.96 -0.82 -18.84
CA VAL A 75 0.74 -1.18 -17.43
C VAL A 75 2.10 -1.37 -16.75
N VAL A 76 2.39 -0.59 -15.71
CA VAL A 76 3.57 -0.76 -14.85
C VAL A 76 3.26 -1.52 -13.56
N TYR A 77 1.99 -1.56 -13.16
CA TYR A 77 1.52 -2.35 -12.02
C TYR A 77 0.05 -2.74 -12.19
N ARG A 78 -0.28 -3.99 -11.87
CA ARG A 78 -1.64 -4.44 -11.56
C ARG A 78 -1.62 -5.16 -10.22
N GLY A 79 -2.63 -4.91 -9.38
CA GLY A 79 -2.89 -5.67 -8.17
C GLY A 79 -4.38 -5.67 -7.85
N SER A 80 -4.79 -6.51 -6.91
CA SER A 80 -6.11 -6.45 -6.30
C SER A 80 -6.02 -6.89 -4.84
N ASN A 81 -7.04 -6.56 -4.04
CA ASN A 81 -7.24 -7.14 -2.72
C ASN A 81 -8.74 -7.33 -2.47
N LYS A 82 -9.06 -8.24 -1.55
CA LYS A 82 -10.44 -8.50 -1.11
C LYS A 82 -10.82 -7.66 0.10
N THR A 83 -12.11 -7.37 0.23
CA THR A 83 -12.67 -6.73 1.42
C THR A 83 -12.77 -7.67 2.61
N ASN A 84 -12.66 -7.11 3.81
CA ASN A 84 -12.89 -7.81 5.09
C ASN A 84 -14.37 -7.76 5.52
N LYS A 85 -14.68 -8.30 6.70
CA LYS A 85 -16.01 -8.29 7.37
C LYS A 85 -16.70 -6.91 7.53
N LYS A 86 -15.96 -5.81 7.37
CA LYS A 86 -16.48 -4.43 7.44
C LYS A 86 -16.63 -3.79 6.06
N GLY A 87 -16.49 -4.57 5.00
CA GLY A 87 -16.44 -4.11 3.61
C GLY A 87 -15.15 -3.36 3.27
N GLU A 88 -14.16 -3.32 4.16
CA GLU A 88 -12.95 -2.50 4.01
C GLU A 88 -11.87 -3.28 3.25
N PHE A 89 -11.26 -2.65 2.24
CA PHE A 89 -10.01 -3.13 1.62
C PHE A 89 -8.88 -2.13 1.84
N GLY A 90 -7.65 -2.63 1.74
CA GLY A 90 -6.44 -1.81 1.67
C GLY A 90 -5.44 -2.44 0.70
N ILE A 91 -4.95 -1.67 -0.26
CA ILE A 91 -3.89 -2.08 -1.19
C ILE A 91 -2.63 -1.27 -0.85
N ILE A 92 -1.49 -1.96 -0.70
CA ILE A 92 -0.18 -1.34 -0.49
C ILE A 92 0.63 -1.49 -1.78
N LEU A 93 1.10 -0.37 -2.32
CA LEU A 93 2.08 -0.34 -3.41
C LEU A 93 3.43 0.06 -2.84
N ASN A 94 4.47 -0.72 -3.14
CA ASN A 94 5.86 -0.33 -2.90
C ASN A 94 6.28 0.57 -4.07
N GLN A 95 6.39 1.88 -3.83
CA GLN A 95 6.83 2.84 -4.84
C GLN A 95 8.34 2.72 -5.02
N LYS A 96 8.75 1.74 -5.85
CA LYS A 96 10.14 1.58 -6.29
C LYS A 96 10.52 2.73 -7.22
N SER A 97 11.76 3.17 -7.11
CA SER A 97 12.38 4.16 -7.99
C SER A 97 13.55 3.50 -8.73
N ILE A 98 13.81 3.90 -9.97
CA ILE A 98 15.00 3.50 -10.76
C ILE A 98 15.65 4.78 -11.27
N ASN A 99 16.95 4.93 -11.07
CA ASN A 99 17.73 6.12 -11.44
C ASN A 99 17.07 7.44 -10.96
N GLY A 100 16.49 7.43 -9.75
CA GLY A 100 15.77 8.57 -9.17
C GLY A 100 14.36 8.83 -9.69
N LYS A 101 13.85 8.07 -10.68
CA LYS A 101 12.45 8.17 -11.15
C LYS A 101 11.57 7.08 -10.52
N ASP A 102 10.50 7.48 -9.84
CA ASP A 102 9.46 6.58 -9.34
C ASP A 102 8.80 5.83 -10.51
N ILE A 103 8.78 4.49 -10.46
CA ILE A 103 8.17 3.63 -11.48
C ILE A 103 6.64 3.73 -11.39
N ILE A 104 6.12 3.59 -10.17
CA ILE A 104 4.69 3.68 -9.89
C ILE A 104 4.36 5.14 -9.60
N LYS A 105 3.50 5.72 -10.44
CA LYS A 105 2.99 7.08 -10.31
C LYS A 105 1.54 7.04 -9.83
N PRO A 106 1.23 7.47 -8.59
CA PRO A 106 -0.15 7.48 -8.09
C PRO A 106 -1.11 8.18 -9.04
N GLU A 107 -0.69 9.28 -9.64
CA GLU A 107 -1.48 10.09 -10.57
C GLU A 107 -1.87 9.34 -11.86
N LEU A 108 -1.22 8.20 -12.16
CA LEU A 108 -1.51 7.29 -13.27
C LEU A 108 -2.13 5.96 -12.82
N CYS A 109 -2.49 5.84 -11.53
CA CYS A 109 -3.20 4.68 -10.99
C CYS A 109 -4.72 4.89 -10.99
N THR A 110 -5.46 3.88 -11.45
CA THR A 110 -6.93 3.79 -11.42
C THR A 110 -7.37 2.61 -10.56
N VAL A 111 -8.35 2.80 -9.70
CA VAL A 111 -8.91 1.79 -8.78
C VAL A 111 -10.36 1.51 -9.15
N LYS A 112 -10.76 0.25 -9.28
CA LYS A 112 -12.13 -0.14 -9.62
C LYS A 112 -12.56 -1.47 -9.01
N LEU A 113 -13.87 -1.65 -8.89
CA LEU A 113 -14.50 -2.94 -8.61
C LEU A 113 -14.06 -4.00 -9.64
N GLU A 114 -13.85 -5.23 -9.17
CA GLU A 114 -13.45 -6.38 -9.99
C GLU A 114 -14.42 -7.56 -9.86
N SER A 115 -14.86 -7.90 -8.65
CA SER A 115 -15.94 -8.88 -8.43
C SER A 115 -16.60 -8.80 -7.04
N SER A 116 -17.86 -9.23 -6.93
CA SER A 116 -18.55 -9.49 -5.67
C SER A 116 -18.76 -10.99 -5.48
N PRO A 117 -18.59 -11.55 -4.27
CA PRO A 117 -18.97 -12.92 -3.96
C PRO A 117 -20.43 -13.07 -3.48
N ASN A 118 -21.15 -11.95 -3.28
CA ASN A 118 -22.54 -11.99 -2.83
C ASN A 118 -23.46 -12.31 -4.04
N PRO A 119 -24.17 -13.46 -4.05
CA PRO A 119 -25.00 -13.87 -5.18
C PRO A 119 -26.20 -12.95 -5.42
N ASP A 120 -26.66 -12.23 -4.38
CA ASP A 120 -27.79 -11.32 -4.47
C ASP A 120 -27.36 -9.89 -4.83
N CYS A 121 -26.05 -9.58 -4.76
CA CYS A 121 -25.53 -8.22 -4.86
C CYS A 121 -24.16 -8.17 -5.54
N TYR A 122 -24.17 -8.27 -6.87
CA TYR A 122 -22.98 -8.37 -7.72
C TYR A 122 -22.99 -7.47 -8.97
N ILE A 123 -24.06 -6.70 -9.22
CA ILE A 123 -24.10 -5.74 -10.32
C ILE A 123 -23.27 -4.50 -9.93
N PRO A 124 -22.16 -4.16 -10.62
CA PRO A 124 -21.33 -3.04 -10.21
C PRO A 124 -22.00 -1.71 -10.53
N THR A 125 -22.21 -0.86 -9.52
CA THR A 125 -22.64 0.53 -9.72
C THR A 125 -21.43 1.42 -9.96
N ASP A 126 -21.66 2.63 -10.50
CA ASP A 126 -20.62 3.68 -10.48
C ASP A 126 -20.70 4.60 -9.26
N PHE A 127 -21.38 4.17 -8.18
CA PHE A 127 -21.36 4.90 -6.92
C PHE A 127 -19.91 4.98 -6.39
N GLY A 128 -19.49 6.19 -6.01
CA GLY A 128 -18.10 6.48 -5.66
C GLY A 128 -17.09 6.31 -6.81
N GLY A 129 -17.53 6.13 -8.06
CA GLY A 129 -16.68 5.79 -9.21
C GLY A 129 -16.27 4.30 -9.28
N GLY A 130 -17.04 3.40 -8.65
CA GLY A 130 -16.68 1.99 -8.51
C GLY A 130 -16.56 1.20 -9.81
N ARG A 131 -17.40 1.47 -10.82
CA ARG A 131 -17.50 0.71 -12.08
C ARG A 131 -16.54 1.24 -13.15
N LEU A 132 -16.53 2.55 -13.37
CA LEU A 132 -15.66 3.22 -14.35
C LEU A 132 -14.23 3.37 -13.82
N GLY A 133 -14.08 3.53 -12.50
CA GLY A 133 -12.81 3.53 -11.79
C GLY A 133 -12.32 4.93 -11.39
N VAL A 134 -11.89 5.04 -10.13
CA VAL A 134 -11.34 6.27 -9.56
C VAL A 134 -9.85 6.38 -9.85
N LYS A 135 -9.44 7.45 -10.53
CA LYS A 135 -8.03 7.82 -10.68
C LYS A 135 -7.53 8.51 -9.41
N LEU A 136 -6.36 8.13 -8.90
CA LEU A 136 -5.86 8.72 -7.65
C LEU A 136 -5.41 10.20 -7.80
N ASN A 137 -5.24 10.71 -9.03
CA ASN A 137 -5.01 12.15 -9.25
C ASN A 137 -6.24 13.01 -8.88
N SER A 138 -7.45 12.45 -8.92
CA SER A 138 -8.67 13.10 -8.44
C SER A 138 -8.86 13.03 -6.91
N VAL A 139 -7.93 12.40 -6.18
CA VAL A 139 -8.06 12.09 -4.75
C VAL A 139 -6.96 12.79 -3.97
N ARG A 140 -7.34 13.63 -3.01
CA ARG A 140 -6.38 14.32 -2.14
C ARG A 140 -5.63 13.30 -1.26
N PRO A 141 -4.29 13.19 -1.35
CA PRO A 141 -3.52 12.32 -0.47
C PRO A 141 -3.51 12.86 0.97
N SER A 142 -3.30 11.95 1.92
CA SER A 142 -3.06 12.24 3.34
C SER A 142 -1.77 11.56 3.78
N PHE A 143 -0.93 12.25 4.55
CA PHE A 143 0.35 11.72 5.04
C PHE A 143 0.21 11.19 6.47
N ASP A 144 0.95 10.14 6.82
CA ASP A 144 1.02 9.63 8.19
C ASP A 144 2.18 10.28 8.93
N GLN A 145 1.90 11.16 9.89
CA GLN A 145 2.96 11.84 10.65
C GLN A 145 3.82 10.86 11.49
N LEU A 146 3.31 9.66 11.77
CA LEU A 146 4.05 8.58 12.45
C LEU A 146 4.73 7.61 11.46
N ARG A 147 4.48 7.76 10.15
CA ARG A 147 5.08 6.96 9.07
C ARG A 147 5.26 7.84 7.83
N PRO A 148 6.24 8.77 7.81
CA PRO A 148 6.38 9.77 6.76
C PRO A 148 6.58 9.17 5.36
N ASN A 149 7.08 7.93 5.28
CA ASN A 149 7.19 7.15 4.04
C ASN A 149 5.84 6.65 3.47
N VAL A 150 4.70 6.84 4.15
CA VAL A 150 3.38 6.31 3.73
C VAL A 150 2.44 7.43 3.25
N THR A 151 2.19 7.46 1.95
CA THR A 151 1.14 8.29 1.33
C THR A 151 -0.19 7.53 1.31
N LYS A 152 -1.25 8.08 1.92
CA LYS A 152 -2.56 7.43 2.05
C LYS A 152 -3.62 8.09 1.18
N TYR A 153 -4.16 7.35 0.23
CA TYR A 153 -5.35 7.68 -0.56
C TYR A 153 -6.57 6.98 0.03
N ARG A 154 -7.57 7.75 0.46
CA ARG A 154 -8.87 7.22 0.88
C ARG A 154 -9.91 7.61 -0.15
N LEU A 155 -10.59 6.62 -0.72
CA LEU A 155 -11.65 6.84 -1.71
C LEU A 155 -13.01 6.90 -1.00
N GLY A 156 -14.04 7.37 -1.71
CA GLY A 156 -15.43 7.12 -1.32
C GLY A 156 -15.75 5.63 -1.36
N PRO A 157 -16.79 5.16 -0.64
CA PRO A 157 -17.25 3.78 -0.75
C PRO A 157 -17.71 3.48 -2.19
N PHE A 158 -17.36 2.30 -2.68
CA PHE A 158 -17.91 1.71 -3.90
C PHE A 158 -19.13 0.86 -3.55
N SER A 159 -20.04 0.65 -4.50
CA SER A 159 -21.23 -0.17 -4.27
C SER A 159 -21.49 -1.18 -5.38
N TYR A 160 -21.90 -2.38 -4.99
CA TYR A 160 -22.66 -3.31 -5.82
C TYR A 160 -24.15 -3.14 -5.53
N THR A 161 -24.99 -3.56 -6.47
CA THR A 161 -26.44 -3.60 -6.35
C THR A 161 -27.00 -4.96 -6.78
N THR A 162 -28.28 -5.18 -6.54
CA THR A 162 -29.01 -6.40 -6.91
C THR A 162 -29.44 -6.36 -8.39
N PRO A 163 -29.66 -7.51 -9.07
CA PRO A 163 -30.16 -7.53 -10.44
C PRO A 163 -31.49 -6.80 -10.65
N LEU A 164 -32.40 -6.89 -9.67
CA LEU A 164 -33.72 -6.21 -9.67
C LEU A 164 -33.62 -4.68 -9.80
N CYS A 165 -32.48 -4.10 -9.43
CA CYS A 165 -32.24 -2.66 -9.56
C CYS A 165 -31.88 -2.23 -10.99
N ASP A 166 -31.15 -3.07 -11.73
CA ASP A 166 -30.64 -2.76 -13.08
C ASP A 166 -31.78 -2.79 -14.11
N GLU A 167 -32.85 -3.55 -13.82
CA GLU A 167 -34.06 -3.65 -14.66
C GLU A 167 -34.97 -2.40 -14.52
N ILE A 168 -35.13 -1.86 -13.32
CA ILE A 168 -36.07 -0.75 -13.04
C ILE A 168 -35.64 0.55 -13.72
N ASP A 169 -34.33 0.82 -13.83
CA ASP A 169 -33.78 2.01 -14.51
C ASP A 169 -33.94 1.98 -16.05
N THR A 170 -34.62 0.96 -16.61
CA THR A 170 -34.79 0.77 -18.08
C THR A 170 -36.23 0.80 -18.59
N SER A 171 -37.20 1.14 -17.73
CA SER A 171 -38.66 1.17 -18.04
C SER A 171 -39.23 2.58 -18.23
#